data_AF-A0A285V7R3-F1
#
_entry.id   AF-A0A285V7R3-F1
#
_cell.length_a   1.000
_cell.length_b   1.000
_cell.length_c   1.000
_cell.angle_alpha   90.00
_cell.angle_beta   90.00
_cell.angle_gamma   90.00
#
_symmetry.space_group_name_H-M   'P 1'
#
loop_
_entity.id
_entity.type
_entity.pdbx_description
1 polymer ?
#
loop_
_entity_poly.entity_id
_entity_poly.type
_entity_poly.pdbx_seq_one_letter_code
_entity_poly.pdbx_strand_id
1 'polypeptide(L)'
;MSQPILRTGSARRATEPAHRRRDLQRLLTSWWALSARLLIAQAHGGADEPDDLTDAVRAIEGVLDSRHPLTWEAVQTDLLLALLNAEHSGDGSTSSTGCLVCRRLADGLPDPVRQLIGLELAR
;
A
#
# COMPACT_ATOMS: atom_id res chain seq x y z
N MET A 1 33.34 7.87 -44.09
CA MET A 1 33.64 7.37 -42.74
C MET A 1 32.35 7.45 -41.93
N SER A 2 31.70 6.32 -41.70
CA SER A 2 30.39 6.23 -41.04
C SER A 2 30.59 5.98 -39.54
N GLN A 3 30.05 6.83 -38.68
CA GLN A 3 29.91 6.54 -37.24
C GLN A 3 28.52 5.96 -36.98
N PRO A 4 28.38 4.83 -36.27
CA PRO A 4 27.08 4.28 -35.93
C PRO A 4 26.53 4.90 -34.63
N ILE A 5 25.38 5.54 -34.81
CA ILE A 5 24.17 5.63 -33.96
C ILE A 5 24.34 5.22 -32.49
N LEU A 6 24.17 6.23 -31.62
CA LEU A 6 24.00 6.13 -30.17
C LEU A 6 22.89 5.13 -29.78
N ARG A 7 23.30 4.06 -29.11
CA ARG A 7 22.46 3.03 -28.50
C ARG A 7 21.91 3.53 -27.15
N THR A 8 20.94 4.45 -27.16
CA THR A 8 20.29 4.98 -25.93
C THR A 8 18.90 4.40 -25.66
N GLY A 9 18.37 3.55 -26.54
CA GLY A 9 17.01 3.00 -26.42
C GLY A 9 16.79 1.96 -25.32
N SER A 10 17.86 1.37 -24.76
CA SER A 10 17.74 0.22 -23.83
C SER A 10 17.56 0.62 -22.36
N ALA A 11 18.22 1.70 -21.91
CA ALA A 11 18.14 2.11 -20.51
C ALA A 11 16.78 2.75 -20.17
N ARG A 12 16.24 3.57 -21.08
CA ARG A 12 14.97 4.29 -20.86
C ARG A 12 13.78 3.33 -20.70
N ARG A 13 13.74 2.24 -21.49
CA ARG A 13 12.66 1.23 -21.45
C ARG A 13 12.68 0.34 -20.20
N ALA A 14 13.84 0.04 -19.63
CA ALA A 14 13.92 -0.75 -18.39
C ALA A 14 13.64 0.10 -17.14
N THR A 15 13.89 1.40 -17.22
CA THR A 15 13.71 2.33 -16.08
C THR A 15 12.23 2.57 -15.78
N GLU A 16 11.39 2.64 -16.80
CA GLU A 16 9.95 2.93 -16.68
C GLU A 16 9.15 1.84 -15.96
N PRO A 17 9.29 0.53 -16.27
CA PRO A 17 8.70 -0.57 -15.49
C PRO A 17 9.20 -0.59 -14.04
N ALA A 18 10.50 -0.40 -13.82
CA ALA A 18 11.08 -0.37 -12.48
C ALA A 18 10.59 0.82 -11.64
N HIS A 19 10.30 1.97 -12.27
CA HIS A 19 9.67 3.10 -11.62
C HIS A 19 8.21 2.83 -11.29
N ARG A 20 7.44 2.30 -12.25
CA ARG A 20 6.03 1.94 -12.06
C ARG A 20 5.86 0.95 -10.92
N ARG A 21 6.72 -0.06 -10.87
CA ARG A 21 6.81 -1.04 -9.78
C ARG A 21 7.02 -0.39 -8.42
N ARG A 22 8.03 0.47 -8.30
CA ARG A 22 8.34 1.17 -7.05
C ARG A 22 7.20 2.09 -6.61
N ASP A 23 6.56 2.75 -7.57
CA ASP A 23 5.38 3.58 -7.32
C ASP A 23 4.21 2.77 -6.77
N LEU A 24 3.85 1.65 -7.42
CA LEU A 24 2.81 0.73 -6.94
C LEU A 24 3.08 0.23 -5.52
N GLN A 25 4.29 -0.28 -5.27
CA GLN A 25 4.67 -0.79 -3.94
C GLN A 25 4.57 0.29 -2.88
N ARG A 26 5.03 1.51 -3.19
CA ARG A 26 4.93 2.67 -2.30
C ARG A 26 3.47 3.02 -2.01
N LEU A 27 2.62 3.08 -3.03
CA LEU A 27 1.21 3.44 -2.88
C LEU A 27 0.45 2.40 -2.06
N LEU A 28 0.59 1.11 -2.35
CA LEU A 28 -0.06 0.04 -1.58
C LEU A 28 0.40 0.01 -0.13
N THR A 29 1.70 0.22 0.12
CA THR A 29 2.25 0.28 1.47
C THR A 29 1.74 1.51 2.23
N SER A 30 1.62 2.65 1.55
CA SER A 30 1.10 3.89 2.14
C SER A 30 -0.39 3.80 2.45
N TRP A 31 -1.17 3.21 1.53
CA TRP A 31 -2.59 2.92 1.75
C TRP A 31 -2.77 2.02 2.98
N TRP A 32 -2.02 0.90 3.04
CA TRP A 32 -2.09 -0.02 4.18
C TRP A 32 -1.75 0.66 5.51
N ALA A 33 -0.66 1.45 5.53
CA ALA A 33 -0.23 2.14 6.73
C ALA A 33 -1.26 3.18 7.23
N LEU A 34 -1.88 3.94 6.32
CA LEU A 34 -2.90 4.93 6.68
C LEU A 34 -4.19 4.26 7.15
N SER A 35 -4.65 3.22 6.46
CA SER A 35 -5.82 2.46 6.88
C SER A 35 -5.59 1.76 8.23
N ALA A 36 -4.40 1.22 8.47
CA ALA A 36 -4.02 0.67 9.77
C ALA A 36 -4.00 1.75 10.86
N ARG A 37 -3.47 2.95 10.59
CA ARG A 37 -3.53 4.08 11.53
C ARG A 37 -4.95 4.47 11.86
N LEU A 38 -5.85 4.48 10.87
CA LEU A 38 -7.27 4.77 11.09
C LEU A 38 -7.91 3.73 12.02
N LEU A 39 -7.71 2.44 11.77
CA LEU A 39 -8.20 1.37 12.65
C LEU A 39 -7.63 1.47 14.07
N ILE A 40 -6.34 1.76 14.20
CA ILE A 40 -5.69 1.92 15.51
C ILE A 40 -6.28 3.13 16.25
N ALA A 41 -6.46 4.26 15.57
CA ALA A 41 -7.03 5.48 16.16
C ALA A 41 -8.49 5.26 16.58
N GLN A 42 -9.28 4.50 15.81
CA GLN A 42 -10.64 4.12 16.17
C GLN A 42 -10.68 3.17 17.38
N ALA A 43 -9.75 2.22 17.45
CA ALA A 43 -9.72 1.21 18.51
C ALA A 43 -9.17 1.72 19.85
N HIS A 44 -8.14 2.57 19.83
CA HIS A 44 -7.39 2.98 21.01
C HIS A 44 -7.41 4.48 21.28
N GLY A 45 -8.03 5.27 20.41
CA GLY A 45 -7.80 6.70 20.33
C GLY A 45 -6.49 7.00 19.57
N GLY A 46 -6.38 8.21 19.03
CA GLY A 46 -5.23 8.63 18.25
C GLY A 46 -5.00 10.13 18.36
N ALA A 47 -3.77 10.56 18.06
CA ALA A 47 -3.44 11.97 17.91
C ALA A 47 -3.91 12.54 16.57
N ASP A 48 -4.08 11.66 15.57
CA ASP A 48 -4.58 12.01 14.25
C ASP A 48 -6.11 12.12 14.26
N GLU A 49 -6.66 13.10 13.55
CA GLU A 49 -8.10 13.21 13.32
C GLU A 49 -8.55 12.11 12.34
N PRO A 50 -9.59 11.30 12.67
CA PRO A 50 -10.05 10.22 11.81
C PRO A 50 -10.47 10.68 10.40
N ASP A 51 -10.97 11.92 10.28
CA ASP A 51 -11.38 12.50 9.00
C ASP A 51 -10.17 12.78 8.11
N ASP A 52 -9.09 13.35 8.65
CA ASP A 52 -7.83 13.58 7.92
C ASP A 52 -7.22 12.26 7.41
N LEU A 53 -7.24 11.21 8.24
CA LEU A 53 -6.78 9.88 7.83
C LEU A 53 -7.66 9.31 6.72
N THR A 54 -8.98 9.48 6.81
CA THR A 54 -9.94 9.01 5.81
C THR A 54 -9.71 9.70 4.46
N ASP A 55 -9.50 11.01 4.46
CA ASP A 55 -9.23 11.78 3.25
C ASP A 55 -7.86 11.39 2.63
N ALA A 56 -6.84 11.16 3.46
CA ALA A 56 -5.55 10.67 2.99
C ALA A 56 -5.66 9.27 2.35
N VAL A 57 -6.45 8.36 2.92
CA VAL A 57 -6.72 7.04 2.32
C VAL A 57 -7.39 7.20 0.96
N ARG A 58 -8.47 7.99 0.87
CA ARG A 58 -9.19 8.26 -0.39
C ARG A 58 -8.29 8.87 -1.46
N ALA A 59 -7.39 9.77 -1.08
CA ALA A 59 -6.45 10.38 -2.01
C ALA A 59 -5.52 9.32 -2.63
N ILE A 60 -5.05 8.35 -1.86
CA ILE A 60 -4.20 7.27 -2.37
C ILE A 60 -5.00 6.30 -3.25
N GLU A 61 -6.25 5.99 -2.88
CA GLU A 61 -7.13 5.16 -3.71
C GLU A 61 -7.32 5.77 -5.10
N GLY A 62 -7.58 7.08 -5.19
CA GLY A 62 -7.67 7.77 -6.49
C GLY A 62 -6.36 7.73 -7.30
N VAL A 63 -5.20 7.75 -6.64
CA VAL A 63 -3.90 7.61 -7.31
C VAL A 63 -3.65 6.16 -7.78
N LEU A 64 -4.04 5.17 -6.99
CA LEU A 64 -3.97 3.75 -7.36
C LEU A 64 -4.88 3.45 -8.55
N ASP A 65 -6.13 3.92 -8.50
CA ASP A 65 -7.11 3.75 -9.57
C ASP A 65 -6.65 4.41 -10.88
N SER A 66 -6.05 5.60 -10.82
CA SER A 66 -5.57 6.29 -12.02
C SER A 66 -4.27 5.73 -12.61
N ARG A 67 -3.32 5.25 -11.78
CA ARG A 67 -1.98 4.84 -12.24
C ARG A 67 -1.80 3.33 -12.39
N HIS A 68 -2.52 2.55 -11.60
CA HIS A 68 -2.41 1.09 -11.52
C HIS A 68 -3.79 0.40 -11.44
N PRO A 69 -4.76 0.74 -12.31
CA PRO A 69 -6.16 0.31 -12.17
C PRO A 69 -6.32 -1.21 -12.11
N LEU A 70 -5.64 -1.96 -13.00
CA LEU A 70 -5.78 -3.42 -13.07
C LEU A 70 -5.25 -4.12 -11.82
N THR A 71 -4.09 -3.69 -11.33
CA THR A 71 -3.50 -4.27 -10.12
C THR A 71 -4.31 -3.87 -8.89
N TRP A 72 -4.79 -2.61 -8.85
CA TRP A 72 -5.65 -2.12 -7.78
C TRP A 72 -6.94 -2.94 -7.68
N GLU A 73 -7.67 -3.11 -8.79
CA GLU A 73 -8.87 -3.95 -8.87
C GLU A 73 -8.60 -5.38 -8.38
N ALA A 74 -7.45 -5.95 -8.74
CA ALA A 74 -7.08 -7.31 -8.37
C ALA A 74 -6.80 -7.49 -6.86
N VAL A 75 -6.33 -6.46 -6.16
CA VAL A 75 -5.90 -6.59 -4.74
C VAL A 75 -6.82 -5.86 -3.74
N GLN A 76 -7.67 -4.95 -4.21
CA GLN A 76 -8.47 -4.09 -3.33
C GLN A 76 -9.35 -4.90 -2.38
N THR A 77 -10.05 -5.92 -2.89
CA THR A 77 -10.92 -6.76 -2.07
C THR A 77 -10.14 -7.50 -0.97
N ASP A 78 -8.99 -8.08 -1.30
CA ASP A 78 -8.16 -8.80 -0.32
C ASP A 78 -7.60 -7.86 0.76
N LEU A 79 -7.23 -6.64 0.36
CA LEU A 79 -6.76 -5.61 1.28
C LEU A 79 -7.88 -5.14 2.23
N LEU A 80 -9.07 -4.88 1.70
CA LEU A 80 -10.23 -4.49 2.51
C LEU A 80 -10.65 -5.62 3.46
N LEU A 81 -10.66 -6.87 3.00
CA LEU A 81 -10.95 -8.03 3.86
C LEU A 81 -9.90 -8.19 4.96
N ALA A 82 -8.61 -7.97 4.65
CA ALA A 82 -7.56 -8.01 5.66
C ALA A 82 -7.73 -6.93 6.73
N LEU A 83 -8.14 -5.71 6.34
CA LEU A 83 -8.45 -4.64 7.29
C LEU A 83 -9.69 -4.95 8.13
N LEU A 84 -10.77 -5.45 7.54
CA LEU A 84 -11.98 -5.85 8.26
C LEU A 84 -11.67 -6.96 9.28
N ASN A 85 -10.85 -7.94 8.92
CA ASN A 85 -10.40 -9.00 9.83
C ASN A 85 -9.50 -8.47 10.97
N ALA A 86 -8.90 -7.29 10.80
CA ALA A 86 -8.08 -6.61 11.79
C ALA A 86 -8.84 -5.50 12.54
N GLU A 87 -10.09 -5.22 12.16
CA GLU A 87 -10.95 -4.33 12.92
C GLU A 87 -11.19 -4.94 14.30
N HIS A 88 -11.00 -4.14 15.34
CA HIS A 88 -11.16 -4.57 16.72
C HIS A 88 -11.53 -3.39 17.59
N SER A 89 -12.28 -3.68 18.65
CA SER A 89 -12.50 -2.72 19.73
C SER A 89 -11.34 -2.83 20.72
N GLY A 90 -10.49 -1.81 20.74
CA GLY A 90 -9.47 -1.67 21.77
C GLY A 90 -10.05 -1.06 23.05
N ASP A 91 -9.33 -1.23 24.15
CA ASP A 91 -9.45 -0.35 25.30
C ASP A 91 -8.41 0.77 25.12
N GLY A 92 -8.83 2.03 25.25
CA GLY A 92 -7.93 3.19 25.22
C GLY A 92 -6.88 3.18 26.34
N SER A 93 -7.06 2.36 27.38
CA SER A 93 -6.05 2.12 28.41
C SER A 93 -4.91 1.18 27.96
N THR A 94 -5.15 0.38 26.91
CA THR A 94 -4.16 -0.55 26.35
C THR A 94 -3.38 0.13 25.24
N SER A 95 -2.06 0.26 25.41
CA SER A 95 -1.20 0.79 24.34
C SER A 95 -1.31 -0.05 23.07
N SER A 96 -1.32 0.62 21.91
CA SER A 96 -1.33 -0.05 20.60
C SER A 96 -0.15 -1.01 20.40
N THR A 97 0.99 -0.75 21.05
CA THR A 97 2.18 -1.62 21.02
C THR A 97 1.94 -2.96 21.73
N GLY A 98 1.08 -2.98 22.76
CA GLY A 98 0.67 -4.19 23.47
C GLY A 98 -0.40 -4.99 22.73
N CYS A 99 -1.23 -4.34 21.90
CA CYS A 99 -2.31 -4.96 21.18
C CYS A 99 -1.80 -5.92 20.09
N LEU A 100 -2.23 -7.18 20.15
CA LEU A 100 -1.84 -8.23 19.19
C LEU A 100 -2.27 -7.87 17.76
N VAL A 101 -3.46 -7.30 17.61
CA VAL A 101 -4.02 -6.94 16.29
C VAL A 101 -3.24 -5.78 15.67
N CYS A 102 -2.94 -4.75 16.47
CA CYS A 102 -2.09 -3.63 16.04
C CYS A 102 -0.68 -4.09 15.63
N ARG A 103 -0.08 -5.05 16.36
CA ARG A 103 1.21 -5.63 15.99
C ARG A 103 1.16 -6.34 14.63
N ARG A 104 0.10 -7.13 14.37
CA ARG A 104 -0.08 -7.79 13.07
C ARG A 104 -0.28 -6.79 11.92
N LEU A 105 -1.00 -5.70 12.15
CA LEU A 105 -1.13 -4.61 11.18
C LEU A 105 0.22 -3.96 10.85
N ALA A 106 1.09 -3.83 11.86
CA ALA A 106 2.43 -3.27 11.72
C ALA A 106 3.42 -4.19 10.95
N ASP A 107 3.12 -5.48 10.79
CA ASP A 107 3.92 -6.42 9.98
C ASP A 107 3.84 -6.13 8.47
N GLY A 108 3.00 -5.17 8.07
CA GLY A 108 2.89 -4.65 6.71
C GLY A 108 1.85 -5.40 5.86
N LEU A 109 2.03 -5.34 4.53
CA LEU A 109 1.06 -5.89 3.59
C LEU A 109 0.80 -7.39 3.81
N PRO A 110 -0.45 -7.86 3.65
CA PRO A 110 -0.79 -9.28 3.69
C PRO A 110 -0.01 -10.11 2.66
N ASP A 111 0.29 -11.37 3.00
CA ASP A 111 1.04 -12.28 2.14
C ASP A 111 0.48 -12.45 0.72
N PRO A 112 -0.84 -12.62 0.51
CA PRO A 112 -1.39 -12.72 -0.84
C PRO A 112 -1.07 -11.50 -1.70
N VAL A 113 -1.13 -10.29 -1.12
CA VAL A 113 -0.83 -9.03 -1.79
C VAL A 113 0.67 -8.92 -2.08
N ARG A 114 1.52 -9.29 -1.11
CA ARG A 114 2.99 -9.33 -1.31
C ARG A 114 3.38 -10.28 -2.45
N GLN A 115 2.75 -11.45 -2.51
CA GLN A 115 2.97 -12.45 -3.55
C GLN A 115 2.50 -11.95 -4.91
N LEU A 116 1.31 -11.33 -5.00
CA LEU A 116 0.76 -10.84 -6.25
C LEU A 116 1.60 -9.71 -6.83
N ILE A 117 2.03 -8.75 -6.00
CA ILE A 117 3.05 -7.76 -6.38
C ILE A 117 4.28 -8.53 -6.88
N GLY A 118 4.84 -9.43 -6.06
CA GLY A 118 6.01 -10.28 -6.35
C GLY A 118 5.96 -11.04 -7.69
N LEU A 119 4.77 -11.44 -8.14
CA LEU A 119 4.56 -12.13 -9.42
C LEU A 119 4.50 -11.14 -10.59
N GLU A 120 3.91 -9.96 -10.42
CA GLU A 120 4.07 -8.85 -11.36
C GLU A 120 5.52 -8.35 -11.43
N LEU A 121 6.30 -8.52 -10.35
CA LEU A 121 7.71 -8.14 -10.27
C LEU A 121 8.66 -9.03 -11.08
N ALA A 122 8.23 -10.23 -11.47
CA ALA A 122 9.04 -11.25 -12.15
C ALA A 122 8.75 -11.36 -13.66
N ARG A 123 7.74 -10.64 -14.17
CA ARG A 123 7.40 -10.52 -15.59
C ARG A 123 7.98 -9.23 -16.18
#